data_AF-A0A526Z3B7-F1
#
_entry.id   AF-A0A526Z3B7-F1
#
_cell.length_a   1.000
_cell.length_b   1.000
_cell.length_c   1.000
_cell.angle_alpha   90.00
_cell.angle_beta   90.00
_cell.angle_gamma   90.00
#
_symmetry.space_group_name_H-M   'P 1'
#
loop_
_entity.id
_entity.type
_entity.pdbx_description
1 polymer ?
#
loop_
_entity_poly.entity_id
_entity_poly.type
_entity_poly.pdbx_seq_one_letter_code
_entity_poly.pdbx_strand_id
1 'polypeptide(L)'
;MKPMNEEHLAVLRRHMVEMIAIHTDLTSEELGKAALDERVMAAMQRVPRHLFVPSSVAPYAYQDMPLPIGFDKTVSQPFIVALMTDLLALQPHE
;
A
#
# COMPACT_ATOMS: atom_id res chain seq x y z
N MET A 1 16.03 2.26 -19.41
CA MET A 1 16.00 1.82 -18.00
C MET A 1 15.97 0.29 -17.98
N LYS A 2 16.67 -0.39 -17.07
CA LYS A 2 16.64 -1.86 -16.98
C LYS A 2 15.23 -2.31 -16.57
N PRO A 3 14.65 -3.36 -17.19
CA PRO A 3 13.36 -3.88 -16.77
C PRO A 3 13.44 -4.34 -15.31
N MET A 4 12.43 -3.96 -14.52
CA MET A 4 12.32 -4.41 -13.13
C MET A 4 11.92 -5.89 -13.09
N ASN A 5 12.45 -6.62 -12.12
CA ASN A 5 12.08 -8.00 -11.83
C ASN A 5 11.35 -8.03 -10.47
N GLU A 6 10.91 -9.22 -10.04
CA GLU A 6 10.18 -9.37 -8.77
C GLU A 6 11.01 -8.93 -7.56
N GLU A 7 12.33 -9.14 -7.56
CA GLU A 7 13.20 -8.72 -6.47
C GLU A 7 13.23 -7.20 -6.32
N HIS A 8 13.35 -6.45 -7.42
CA HIS A 8 13.26 -5.00 -7.42
C HIS A 8 11.89 -4.53 -6.90
N LEU A 9 10.80 -5.17 -7.34
CA LEU A 9 9.43 -4.85 -6.91
C LEU A 9 9.20 -5.16 -5.44
N ALA A 10 9.81 -6.22 -4.90
CA ALA A 10 9.75 -6.58 -3.50
C ALA A 10 10.46 -5.53 -2.61
N VAL A 11 11.58 -4.96 -3.07
CA VAL A 11 12.25 -3.84 -2.38
C VAL A 11 11.32 -2.62 -2.31
N LEU A 12 10.72 -2.23 -3.44
CA LEU A 12 9.77 -1.10 -3.46
C LEU A 12 8.55 -1.36 -2.58
N ARG A 13 8.05 -2.59 -2.54
CA ARG A 13 6.93 -2.96 -1.66
C ARG A 13 7.27 -2.79 -0.17
N ARG A 14 8.49 -3.18 0.25
CA ARG A 14 8.93 -2.94 1.63
C ARG A 14 9.01 -1.45 1.93
N HIS A 15 9.57 -0.67 1.01
CA HIS A 15 9.63 0.78 1.16
C HIS A 15 8.24 1.43 1.24
N MET A 16 7.27 0.95 0.45
CA MET A 16 5.87 1.40 0.57
C MET A 16 5.31 1.18 1.98
N VAL A 17 5.60 0.04 2.61
CA VAL A 17 5.15 -0.25 3.98
C VAL A 17 5.81 0.68 4.99
N GLU A 18 7.10 1.00 4.82
CA GLU A 18 7.78 2.03 5.62
C GLU A 18 7.10 3.39 5.46
N MET A 19 6.75 3.78 4.23
CA MET A 19 6.06 5.04 3.95
C MET A 19 4.65 5.09 4.58
N ILE A 20 3.92 3.98 4.60
CA ILE A 20 2.63 3.89 5.29
C ILE A 20 2.81 4.12 6.80
N ALA A 21 3.84 3.52 7.41
CA ALA A 21 4.14 3.70 8.83
C ALA A 21 4.51 5.16 9.14
N ILE A 22 5.37 5.77 8.31
CA ILE A 22 5.76 7.18 8.45
C ILE A 22 4.53 8.10 8.32
N HIS A 23 3.66 7.88 7.32
CA HIS A 23 2.45 8.68 7.15
C HIS A 23 1.52 8.53 8.36
N THR A 24 1.37 7.33 8.89
CA THR A 24 0.57 7.08 10.11
C THR A 24 1.12 7.85 11.31
N ASP A 25 2.43 7.83 11.54
CA ASP A 25 3.09 8.58 12.62
C ASP A 25 2.89 10.10 12.48
N LEU A 26 3.14 10.63 11.27
CA LEU A 26 2.98 12.05 10.96
C LEU A 26 1.53 12.57 11.06
N THR A 27 0.54 11.67 11.00
CA THR A 27 -0.90 12.00 11.11
C THR A 27 -1.53 11.42 12.38
N SER A 28 -0.71 11.02 13.35
CA SER A 28 -1.18 10.28 14.52
C SER A 28 -2.13 11.09 15.41
N GLU A 29 -1.98 12.41 15.45
CA GLU A 29 -2.88 13.32 16.16
C GLU A 29 -4.29 13.33 15.54
N GLU A 30 -4.39 13.42 14.21
CA GLU A 30 -5.67 13.40 13.49
C GLU A 30 -6.33 12.01 13.52
N LEU A 31 -5.51 10.96 13.42
CA LEU A 31 -6.00 9.57 13.42
C LEU A 31 -6.37 9.07 14.83
N GLY A 32 -5.85 9.72 15.88
CA GLY A 32 -5.95 9.21 17.26
C GLY A 32 -5.25 7.85 17.45
N LYS A 33 -4.30 7.51 16.57
CA LYS A 33 -3.58 6.23 16.55
C LYS A 33 -2.13 6.46 16.14
N ALA A 34 -1.19 5.92 16.91
CA ALA A 34 0.24 6.00 16.61
C ALA A 34 0.70 4.97 15.57
N ALA A 35 -0.08 3.91 15.34
CA ALA A 35 0.24 2.84 14.39
C ALA A 35 -1.05 2.13 13.92
N LEU A 36 -0.95 1.50 12.74
CA LEU A 36 -1.97 0.58 12.21
C LEU A 36 -1.72 -0.85 12.72
N ASP A 37 -2.76 -1.70 12.72
CA ASP A 37 -2.70 -3.11 13.10
C ASP A 37 -1.61 -3.86 12.31
N GLU A 38 -0.76 -4.61 13.02
CA GLU A 38 0.35 -5.36 12.43
C GLU A 38 -0.11 -6.34 11.35
N ARG A 39 -1.32 -6.90 11.47
CA ARG A 39 -1.90 -7.80 10.46
C ARG A 39 -2.18 -7.05 9.15
N VAL A 40 -2.59 -5.78 9.23
CA VAL A 40 -2.77 -4.93 8.05
C VAL A 40 -1.41 -4.62 7.42
N MET A 41 -0.42 -4.23 8.22
CA MET A 41 0.94 -3.97 7.72
C MET A 41 1.56 -5.21 7.05
N ALA A 42 1.36 -6.40 7.64
CA ALA A 42 1.78 -7.67 7.05
C ALA A 42 1.06 -7.99 5.72
N ALA A 43 -0.24 -7.69 5.62
CA ALA A 43 -0.99 -7.84 4.38
C ALA A 43 -0.46 -6.91 3.28
N MET A 44 -0.20 -5.64 3.62
CA MET A 44 0.40 -4.66 2.69
C MET A 44 1.79 -5.09 2.20
N GLN A 45 2.57 -5.77 3.05
CA GLN A 45 3.88 -6.33 2.69
C GLN A 45 3.78 -7.59 1.83
N ARG A 46 2.72 -8.39 1.99
CA ARG A 46 2.57 -9.67 1.28
C ARG A 46 1.95 -9.52 -0.10
N VAL A 47 0.97 -8.64 -0.28
CA VAL A 47 0.18 -8.56 -1.52
C VAL A 47 0.96 -7.85 -2.64
N PRO A 48 1.16 -8.49 -3.81
CA PRO A 48 1.86 -7.90 -4.95
C PRO A 48 0.99 -6.87 -5.69
N ARG A 49 0.90 -5.66 -5.16
CA ARG A 49 0.09 -4.55 -5.73
C ARG A 49 0.32 -4.29 -7.22
N HIS A 50 1.54 -4.50 -7.72
CA HIS A 50 1.89 -4.33 -9.13
C HIS A 50 1.13 -5.26 -10.10
N LEU A 51 0.53 -6.36 -9.62
CA LEU A 51 -0.33 -7.24 -10.43
C LEU A 51 -1.73 -6.67 -10.65
N PHE A 52 -2.09 -5.60 -9.94
CA PHE A 52 -3.41 -4.95 -9.98
C PHE A 52 -3.40 -3.62 -10.75
N VAL A 53 -2.30 -3.31 -11.44
CA VAL A 53 -2.16 -2.10 -12.25
C VAL A 53 -1.67 -2.44 -13.66
N PRO A 54 -1.96 -1.60 -14.67
CA PRO A 54 -1.41 -1.78 -16.00
C PRO A 54 0.13 -1.82 -16.01
N SER A 55 0.71 -2.60 -16.93
CA SER A 55 2.17 -2.76 -17.04
C SER A 55 2.92 -1.44 -17.25
N SER A 56 2.28 -0.45 -17.89
CA SER A 56 2.82 0.90 -18.11
C SER A 56 3.04 1.69 -16.82
N VAL A 57 2.30 1.38 -15.74
CA VAL A 57 2.42 2.05 -14.44
C VAL A 57 2.97 1.15 -13.34
N ALA A 58 3.30 -0.11 -13.64
CA ALA A 58 3.89 -1.06 -12.70
C ALA A 58 5.15 -0.55 -11.97
N PRO A 59 6.07 0.23 -12.60
CA PRO A 59 7.21 0.83 -11.88
C PRO A 59 6.81 1.78 -10.75
N TYR A 60 5.60 2.33 -10.80
CA TYR A 60 5.06 3.26 -9.81
C TYR A 60 4.12 2.57 -8.80
N ALA A 61 3.88 1.26 -8.94
CA ALA A 61 2.85 0.52 -8.20
C ALA A 61 2.91 0.69 -6.66
N TYR A 62 4.09 0.97 -6.13
CA TYR A 62 4.38 1.07 -4.69
C TYR A 62 4.68 2.50 -4.23
N GLN A 63 4.50 3.50 -5.09
CA GLN A 63 4.49 4.89 -4.65
C GLN A 63 3.20 5.18 -3.89
N ASP A 64 3.28 6.04 -2.88
CA ASP A 64 2.12 6.39 -2.05
C ASP A 64 1.20 7.40 -2.77
N MET A 65 0.61 6.98 -3.89
CA MET A 65 -0.30 7.79 -4.71
C MET A 65 -1.33 6.90 -5.42
N PRO A 66 -2.48 7.46 -5.86
CA PRO A 66 -3.39 6.74 -6.73
C PRO A 66 -2.77 6.53 -8.12
N LEU A 67 -3.08 5.40 -8.77
CA LEU A 67 -2.62 5.10 -10.13
C LEU A 67 -3.80 4.77 -11.05
N PRO A 68 -3.78 5.21 -12.32
CA PRO A 68 -4.84 4.91 -13.26
C PRO A 68 -4.86 3.41 -13.61
N ILE A 69 -6.06 2.83 -13.64
CA ILE A 69 -6.28 1.41 -14.00
C ILE A 69 -7.21 1.24 -15.22
N GLY A 70 -7.52 2.35 -15.90
CA GLY A 70 -8.45 2.40 -17.03
C GLY A 70 -9.87 2.79 -16.64
N PHE A 71 -10.73 3.02 -17.63
CA PHE A 71 -12.15 3.39 -17.45
C PHE A 71 -12.37 4.61 -16.53
N ASP A 72 -11.47 5.59 -16.59
CA ASP A 72 -11.45 6.77 -15.71
C ASP A 72 -11.45 6.42 -14.21
N LYS A 73 -10.86 5.28 -13.86
CA LYS A 73 -10.68 4.80 -12.48
C LYS A 73 -9.22 4.74 -12.08
N THR A 74 -9.03 4.76 -10.77
CA THR A 74 -7.73 4.59 -10.13
C THR A 74 -7.78 3.48 -9.10
N VAL A 75 -6.63 2.86 -8.86
CA VAL A 75 -6.40 2.13 -7.60
C VAL A 75 -6.01 3.16 -6.54
N SER A 76 -6.63 3.08 -5.36
CA SER A 76 -6.40 4.02 -4.25
C SER A 76 -4.96 4.01 -3.76
N GLN A 77 -4.50 5.14 -3.24
CA GLN A 77 -3.20 5.31 -2.56
C GLN A 77 -2.97 4.22 -1.49
N PRO A 78 -1.77 3.60 -1.41
CA PRO A 78 -1.44 2.59 -0.41
C PRO A 78 -1.78 2.95 1.04
N PHE A 79 -1.43 4.15 1.52
CA PHE A 79 -1.77 4.60 2.87
C PHE A 79 -3.28 4.59 3.11
N ILE A 80 -4.08 5.11 2.18
CA ILE A 80 -5.54 5.13 2.29
C ILE A 80 -6.11 3.72 2.36
N VAL A 81 -5.58 2.77 1.57
CA VAL A 81 -5.99 1.36 1.64
C VAL A 81 -5.66 0.76 3.01
N ALA A 82 -4.45 0.99 3.52
CA ALA A 82 -4.04 0.47 4.83
C ALA A 82 -4.91 1.05 5.95
N LEU A 83 -5.12 2.37 5.96
CA LEU A 83 -5.95 3.06 6.94
C LEU A 83 -7.40 2.57 6.91
N MET A 84 -8.04 2.52 5.74
CA MET A 84 -9.41 2.02 5.60
C MET A 84 -9.54 0.57 6.10
N THR A 85 -8.54 -0.26 5.83
CA THR A 85 -8.54 -1.67 6.26
C THR A 85 -8.38 -1.80 7.78
N ASP A 86 -7.48 -1.00 8.37
CA ASP A 86 -7.27 -0.96 9.82
C ASP A 86 -8.52 -0.48 10.58
N LEU A 87 -9.21 0.54 10.07
CA LEU A 87 -10.43 1.08 10.66
C LEU A 87 -11.61 0.08 10.69
N LEU A 88 -11.61 -0.92 9.81
CA LEU A 88 -12.61 -1.99 9.84
C LEU A 88 -12.44 -2.94 11.04
N ALA A 89 -11.30 -2.90 11.74
CA ALA A 89 -10.99 -3.73 12.91
C ALA A 89 -11.25 -5.23 12.67
N LEU A 90 -10.92 -5.71 11.46
CA LEU A 90 -11.25 -7.06 11.00
C LEU A 90 -10.72 -8.13 11.95
N GLN A 91 -11.54 -9.15 12.19
CA GLN A 91 -11.16 -10.35 12.92
C GLN A 91 -11.23 -11.56 11.99
N PRO A 92 -10.36 -12.57 12.16
CA PRO A 92 -10.52 -13.84 11.49
C PRO A 92 -11.90 -14.41 11.83
N HIS A 93 -12.59 -14.90 10.81
CA HIS A 93 -13.75 -15.77 10.99
C HIS A 93 -13.29 -17.21 10.76
N GLU A 94 -13.82 -18.13 11.55
CA GLU A 94 -13.68 -19.59 11.33
C GLU A 94 -14.43 -20.04 10.08
#